data_AF-A0A9E4ER40-F1
#
_entry.id   AF-A0A9E4ER40-F1
#
_cell.length_a   1.000
_cell.length_b   1.000
_cell.length_c   1.000
_cell.angle_alpha   90.00
_cell.angle_beta   90.00
_cell.angle_gamma   90.00
#
_symmetry.space_group_name_H-M   'P 1'
#
loop_
_entity.id
_entity.type
_entity.pdbx_description
1 polymer ?
#
loop_
_entity_poly.entity_id
_entity_poly.type
_entity_poly.pdbx_seq_one_letter_code
_entity_poly.pdbx_strand_id
1 'polypeptide(L)'
;MPALRYDGGDPARALAYFREHRADMRALRRVFVGPEGTTVKDINGEEMFLEGLTLGQPQLESLLKLAGASYNPSTLHDAPRGRSPVKEFEIVKQDPWGHDRVL
;
A
#
# COMPACT_ATOMS: atom_id res chain seq x y z
N MET A 1 -7.95 16.12 8.90
CA MET A 1 -6.49 16.06 8.74
C MET A 1 -6.18 16.05 7.25
N PRO A 2 -5.11 16.69 6.76
CA PRO A 2 -4.70 16.49 5.36
C PRO A 2 -4.36 15.01 5.17
N ALA A 3 -4.76 14.43 4.02
CA ALA A 3 -4.40 13.06 3.69
C ALA A 3 -2.86 12.94 3.64
N LEU A 4 -2.30 11.93 4.29
CA LEU A 4 -0.86 11.70 4.29
C LEU A 4 -0.41 11.38 2.87
N ARG A 5 0.75 11.92 2.46
CA ARG A 5 1.26 11.75 1.11
C ARG A 5 2.76 11.46 1.12
N TYR A 6 3.16 10.48 0.32
CA TYR A 6 4.54 10.09 0.12
C TYR A 6 4.86 10.01 -1.38
N ASP A 7 5.87 10.77 -1.82
CA ASP A 7 6.20 10.94 -3.24
C ASP A 7 7.52 10.28 -3.65
N GLY A 8 8.06 9.38 -2.82
CA GLY A 8 9.41 8.85 -3.02
C GLY A 8 9.53 7.61 -3.90
N GLY A 9 8.42 7.00 -4.34
CA GLY A 9 8.42 5.81 -5.23
C GLY A 9 9.11 4.54 -4.69
N ASP A 10 9.69 4.60 -3.50
CA ASP A 10 10.38 3.48 -2.84
C ASP A 10 9.44 2.84 -1.79
N PRO A 11 9.11 1.54 -1.92
CA PRO A 11 8.23 0.82 -0.99
C PRO A 11 8.75 0.73 0.46
N ALA A 12 10.06 0.62 0.66
CA ALA A 12 10.67 0.51 1.99
C ALA A 12 10.67 1.88 2.71
N ARG A 13 10.83 2.97 1.95
CA ARG A 13 10.67 4.32 2.50
C ARG A 13 9.21 4.69 2.73
N ALA A 14 8.28 4.24 1.87
CA ALA A 14 6.85 4.35 2.16
C ALA A 14 6.51 3.67 3.49
N LEU A 15 7.11 2.49 3.73
CA LEU A 15 7.02 1.76 4.99
C LEU A 15 7.55 2.54 6.20
N ALA A 16 8.73 3.16 6.07
CA ALA A 16 9.27 4.03 7.11
C ALA A 16 8.35 5.23 7.39
N TYR A 17 7.85 5.88 6.34
CA TYR A 17 6.95 7.04 6.44
C TYR A 17 5.64 6.67 7.17
N PHE A 18 5.04 5.52 6.87
CA PHE A 18 3.87 5.04 7.61
C PHE A 18 4.18 4.81 9.09
N ARG A 19 5.34 4.23 9.42
CA ARG A 19 5.75 3.99 10.82
C ARG A 19 5.92 5.28 11.61
N GLU A 20 6.46 6.32 10.98
CA GLU A 20 6.57 7.67 11.56
C GLU A 20 5.18 8.25 11.89
N HIS A 21 4.18 7.94 11.06
CA HIS A 21 2.80 8.42 11.20
C HIS A 21 1.85 7.40 11.84
N ARG A 22 2.37 6.40 12.57
CA ARG A 22 1.55 5.36 13.24
C ARG A 22 0.57 5.90 14.30
N ALA A 23 0.81 7.13 14.78
CA ALA A 23 -0.10 7.80 15.69
C ALA A 23 -1.38 8.24 14.97
N ASP A 24 -1.26 8.58 13.69
CA ASP A 24 -2.34 9.02 12.82
C ASP A 24 -2.98 7.85 12.06
N MET A 25 -2.20 6.80 11.76
CA MET A 25 -2.67 5.58 11.09
C MET A 25 -2.44 4.34 11.95
N ARG A 26 -3.50 3.59 12.29
CA ARG A 26 -3.39 2.43 13.19
C ARG A 26 -2.84 1.17 12.52
N ALA A 27 -3.70 0.48 11.78
CA ALA A 27 -3.42 -0.84 11.24
C ALA A 27 -3.93 -0.90 9.80
N LEU A 28 -3.03 -1.21 8.87
CA LEU A 28 -3.38 -1.24 7.45
C LEU A 28 -4.44 -2.31 7.17
N ARG A 29 -5.46 -1.96 6.39
CA ARG A 29 -6.58 -2.83 6.05
C ARG A 29 -6.72 -3.06 4.55
N ARG A 30 -6.51 -2.03 3.74
CA ARG A 30 -6.73 -2.08 2.28
C ARG A 30 -5.63 -1.32 1.54
N VAL A 31 -5.33 -1.78 0.33
CA VAL A 31 -4.46 -1.10 -0.63
C VAL A 31 -5.23 -0.93 -1.93
N PHE A 32 -5.29 0.28 -2.44
CA PHE A 32 -5.97 0.67 -3.67
C PHE A 32 -4.93 1.17 -4.65
N VAL A 33 -4.69 0.42 -5.73
CA VAL A 33 -3.69 0.76 -6.74
C VAL A 33 -4.41 1.31 -7.95
N GLY A 34 -4.23 2.60 -8.22
CA GLY A 34 -4.75 3.31 -9.38
C GLY A 34 -3.64 3.74 -10.34
N PRO A 35 -3.98 4.42 -11.45
CA PRO A 35 -3.03 4.83 -12.47
C PRO A 35 -2.03 5.89 -11.99
N GLU A 36 -2.43 6.75 -11.05
CA GLU A 36 -1.57 7.84 -10.54
C GLU A 36 -0.71 7.41 -9.33
N GLY A 37 -1.09 6.33 -8.65
CA GLY A 37 -0.42 5.89 -7.44
C GLY A 37 -1.24 4.89 -6.65
N THR A 38 -0.82 4.66 -5.41
CA THR A 38 -1.44 3.71 -4.49
C THR A 38 -1.96 4.41 -3.26
N THR A 39 -3.23 4.25 -2.93
CA THR A 39 -3.79 4.67 -1.65
C THR A 39 -3.82 3.50 -0.69
N VAL A 40 -3.25 3.66 0.50
CA VAL A 40 -3.35 2.68 1.57
C VAL A 40 -4.32 3.19 2.63
N LYS A 41 -5.20 2.33 3.13
CA LYS A 41 -6.18 2.67 4.17
C LYS A 41 -6.00 1.83 5.41
N ASP A 42 -6.12 2.47 6.56
CA ASP A 42 -6.12 1.79 7.85
C ASP A 42 -7.52 1.29 8.26
N ILE A 43 -7.61 0.67 9.44
CA ILE A 43 -8.87 0.16 10.02
C ILE A 43 -9.88 1.26 10.38
N ASN A 44 -9.42 2.48 10.62
CA ASN A 44 -10.27 3.63 10.92
C ASN A 44 -10.72 4.38 9.65
N GLY A 45 -10.17 4.02 8.48
CA GLY A 45 -10.44 4.67 7.21
C GLY A 45 -9.51 5.83 6.90
N GLU A 46 -8.45 6.04 7.70
CA GLU A 46 -7.42 7.04 7.42
C GLU A 46 -6.62 6.61 6.19
N GLU A 47 -6.27 7.57 5.35
CA GLU A 47 -5.69 7.33 4.03
C GLU A 47 -4.29 7.92 3.92
N MET A 48 -3.40 7.16 3.28
CA MET A 48 -2.11 7.63 2.82
C MET A 48 -1.95 7.36 1.33
N PHE A 49 -1.62 8.39 0.55
CA PHE A 49 -1.36 8.30 -0.87
C PHE A 49 0.14 8.13 -1.14
N LEU A 50 0.48 7.13 -1.94
CA LEU A 50 1.83 6.82 -2.38
C LEU A 50 1.94 7.12 -3.88
N GLU A 51 2.54 8.25 -4.21
CA GLU A 51 2.75 8.64 -5.61
C GLU A 51 3.84 7.78 -6.24
N GLY A 52 3.66 7.45 -7.52
CA GLY A 52 4.65 6.69 -8.29
C GLY A 52 4.69 5.20 -7.97
N LEU A 53 3.88 4.68 -7.04
CA LEU A 53 3.68 3.24 -6.87
C LEU A 53 2.36 2.85 -7.56
N THR A 54 2.42 2.39 -8.81
CA THR A 54 1.24 2.06 -9.62
C THR A 54 1.35 0.70 -10.33
N LEU A 55 0.30 0.29 -11.03
CA LEU A 55 0.24 -0.91 -11.86
C LEU A 55 1.36 -0.92 -12.91
N GLY A 56 1.95 -2.09 -13.12
CA GLY A 56 3.06 -2.26 -14.08
C GLY A 56 4.44 -1.98 -13.50
N GLN A 57 4.54 -1.44 -12.29
CA GLN A 57 5.83 -1.21 -11.64
C GLN A 57 6.27 -2.41 -10.78
N PRO A 58 7.55 -2.83 -10.85
CA PRO A 58 8.07 -3.92 -10.01
C PRO A 58 8.06 -3.55 -8.50
N GLN A 59 8.13 -2.25 -8.19
CA GLN A 59 8.02 -1.74 -6.83
C GLN A 59 6.65 -2.04 -6.21
N LEU A 60 5.59 -2.17 -7.01
CA LEU A 60 4.26 -2.49 -6.50
C LEU A 60 4.21 -3.87 -5.85
N GLU A 61 4.83 -4.87 -6.46
CA GLU A 61 4.88 -6.22 -5.89
C GLU A 61 5.61 -6.20 -4.54
N SER A 62 6.72 -5.46 -4.47
CA SER A 62 7.48 -5.27 -3.23
C SER A 62 6.64 -4.58 -2.16
N LEU A 63 5.87 -3.54 -2.52
CA LEU A 63 4.95 -2.86 -1.62
C LEU A 63 3.89 -3.82 -1.07
N LEU A 64 3.20 -4.56 -1.93
CA LEU A 64 2.13 -5.48 -1.53
C LEU A 64 2.66 -6.60 -0.63
N LYS A 65 3.83 -7.15 -0.96
CA LYS A 65 4.51 -8.15 -0.15
C LYS A 65 4.93 -7.61 1.21
N LEU A 66 5.55 -6.43 1.24
CA LEU A 66 5.97 -5.78 2.49
C LEU A 66 4.77 -5.44 3.37
N ALA A 67 3.67 -5.00 2.76
CA ALA A 67 2.40 -4.73 3.43
C ALA A 67 1.60 -5.98 3.80
N GLY A 68 2.05 -7.20 3.46
CA GLY A 68 1.30 -8.42 3.74
C GLY A 68 -0.09 -8.46 3.09
N ALA A 69 -0.21 -7.88 1.90
CA ALA A 69 -1.43 -7.94 1.09
C ALA A 69 -1.60 -9.32 0.46
N SER A 70 -2.85 -9.77 0.34
CA SER A 70 -3.18 -10.95 -0.46
C SER A 70 -3.34 -10.54 -1.92
N TYR A 71 -2.50 -11.10 -2.80
CA TYR A 71 -2.56 -10.87 -4.24
C TYR A 71 -2.14 -12.12 -5.01
N ASN A 72 -2.59 -12.22 -6.27
CA ASN A 72 -2.10 -13.23 -7.22
C ASN A 72 -1.02 -12.59 -8.10
N PRO A 73 0.26 -13.02 -8.01
CA PRO A 73 1.36 -12.44 -8.79
C PRO A 73 1.12 -12.51 -10.30
N SER A 74 0.52 -13.61 -10.79
CA SER A 74 0.27 -13.84 -12.21
C SER A 74 -0.74 -12.87 -12.81
N THR A 75 -1.60 -12.26 -11.98
CA THR A 75 -2.64 -11.32 -12.43
C THR A 75 -2.45 -9.92 -11.85
N LEU A 76 -1.32 -9.65 -11.18
CA LEU A 76 -1.04 -8.38 -10.53
C LEU A 76 -0.97 -7.24 -11.56
N HIS A 77 -0.29 -7.50 -12.68
CA HIS A 77 -0.05 -6.52 -13.73
C HIS A 77 -1.15 -6.43 -14.79
N ASP A 78 -2.15 -7.32 -14.74
CA ASP A 78 -3.30 -7.25 -15.63
C ASP A 78 -4.03 -5.91 -15.47
N ALA A 79 -4.78 -5.48 -16.48
CA ALA A 79 -5.69 -4.37 -16.30
C ALA A 79 -6.72 -4.68 -15.18
N PRO A 80 -7.18 -3.68 -14.41
CA PRO A 80 -8.30 -3.86 -13.49
C PRO A 80 -9.51 -4.45 -14.24
N ARG A 81 -10.18 -5.43 -13.64
CA ARG A 81 -11.39 -6.02 -14.23
C ARG A 81 -12.59 -5.10 -13.92
N GLY A 82 -13.24 -4.56 -14.95
CA GLY A 82 -14.46 -3.75 -14.80
C GLY A 82 -14.28 -2.27 -15.17
N ARG A 83 -15.18 -1.40 -14.70
CA ARG A 83 -15.15 0.06 -14.99
C ARG A 83 -14.24 0.87 -14.05
N SER A 84 -13.79 0.28 -12.95
CA SER A 84 -12.93 0.98 -12.00
C SER A 84 -11.47 0.91 -12.47
N PRO A 85 -10.75 2.03 -12.57
CA PRO A 85 -9.32 2.03 -12.91
C PRO A 85 -8.43 1.59 -11.73
N VAL A 86 -9.02 1.14 -10.62
CA VAL A 86 -8.33 0.84 -9.36
C VAL A 86 -8.43 -0.65 -9.06
N LYS A 87 -7.31 -1.27 -8.68
CA LYS A 87 -7.27 -2.60 -8.06
C LYS A 87 -7.23 -2.49 -6.54
N GLU A 88 -8.09 -3.25 -5.88
CA GLU A 88 -8.11 -3.35 -4.43
C GLU A 88 -7.44 -4.64 -3.97
N PHE A 89 -6.62 -4.53 -2.94
CA PHE A 89 -5.95 -5.64 -2.28
C PHE A 89 -6.26 -5.61 -0.78
N GLU A 90 -6.65 -6.76 -0.25
CA GLU A 90 -6.90 -6.93 1.17
C GLU A 90 -5.61 -7.22 1.92
N ILE A 91 -5.46 -6.57 3.06
CA ILE A 91 -4.37 -6.85 3.98
C ILE A 91 -4.77 -7.98 4.91
N VAL A 92 -4.06 -9.10 4.79
CA VAL A 92 -4.34 -10.33 5.56
C VAL A 92 -3.42 -10.51 6.76
N LYS A 93 -2.29 -9.81 6.77
CA LYS A 93 -1.33 -9.88 7.87
C LYS A 93 -1.81 -9.01 9.04
N GLN A 94 -1.81 -9.57 10.25
CA GLN A 94 -2.25 -8.89 11.48
C GLN A 94 -1.39 -7.66 11.82
N ASP A 95 -0.09 -7.73 11.50
CA ASP A 95 0.84 -6.60 11.57
C ASP A 95 1.52 -6.41 10.20
N PRO A 96 0.81 -5.79 9.26
CA PRO A 96 1.14 -5.87 7.86
C PRO A 96 2.46 -5.20 7.51
N TRP A 97 2.81 -4.14 8.21
CA TRP A 97 4.01 -3.34 8.01
C TRP A 97 5.12 -3.78 8.99
N GLY A 98 4.80 -4.72 9.87
CA GLY A 98 5.71 -5.53 10.68
C GLY A 98 6.46 -4.79 11.78
N HIS A 99 6.67 -5.50 12.88
CA HIS A 99 7.78 -5.28 13.81
C HIS A 99 9.11 -5.11 13.09
N ASP A 100 9.91 -4.20 13.63
CA ASP A 100 11.35 -4.14 13.41
C ASP A 100 11.91 -5.55 13.61
N ARG A 101 12.51 -6.15 12.58
CA ARG A 101 13.41 -7.29 12.82
C ARG A 101 14.70 -6.66 13.33
N VAL A 102 14.73 -6.36 14.62
CA VAL A 102 15.99 -6.14 15.33
C VAL A 102 16.77 -7.45 15.17
N LEU A 103 17.81 -7.41 14.33
CA LEU A 103 18.89 -8.38 14.33
C LEU A 103 19.82 -8.06 15.51
#